data_AF-A0ABD1BAP6-F1
#
_entry.id   AF-A0ABD1BAP6-F1
#
_cell.length_a   1.000
_cell.length_b   1.000
_cell.length_c   1.000
_cell.angle_alpha   90.00
_cell.angle_beta   90.00
_cell.angle_gamma   90.00
#
_symmetry.space_group_name_H-M   'P 1'
#
loop_
_entity.id
_entity.type
_entity.pdbx_description
1 polymer ?
#
loop_
_entity_poly.entity_id
_entity_poly.type
_entity_poly.pdbx_seq_one_letter_code
_entity_poly.pdbx_strand_id
1 'polypeptide(L)'
;MDGALLLIAANEPCPQPQTAEHLASVDMMHFEHIIILQNKIDLINEKAAIEQHSAIQKFITNTNAEDAPIVPVSAQLKYNIDVVCEYIVNKIPIPVRDFVSPPKMIVIRSFDVNKPGSEGNAMKGEVAGGSILRGVLRVNQLIEVRPGIVGKDELGNPKYTPIYSRIINLTLC
;
A
#
# COMPACT_ATOMS: atom_id res chain seq x y z
N MET A 1 0.44 2.45 -5.54
CA MET A 1 -0.08 3.23 -4.40
C MET A 1 -0.17 4.64 -4.92
N ASP A 2 -1.30 5.32 -4.70
CA ASP A 2 -1.57 6.62 -5.33
C ASP A 2 -1.42 7.77 -4.31
N GLY A 3 -1.13 7.43 -3.05
CA GLY A 3 -0.81 8.34 -1.96
C GLY A 3 -0.36 7.53 -0.73
N ALA A 4 0.17 8.23 0.28
CA ALA A 4 0.68 7.62 1.51
C ALA A 4 0.19 8.36 2.76
N LEU A 5 -0.06 7.61 3.84
CA LEU A 5 -0.35 8.14 5.17
C LEU A 5 0.84 7.85 6.08
N LEU A 6 1.54 8.87 6.55
CA LEU A 6 2.66 8.72 7.48
C LEU A 6 2.16 8.86 8.92
N LEU A 7 2.07 7.76 9.64
CA LEU A 7 1.65 7.74 11.04
C LEU A 7 2.83 7.98 11.98
N ILE A 8 2.71 8.98 12.85
CA ILE A 8 3.69 9.33 13.88
C ILE A 8 2.98 9.33 15.23
N ALA A 9 3.49 8.55 16.18
CA ALA A 9 2.93 8.45 17.51
C ALA A 9 3.31 9.69 18.34
N ALA A 10 2.31 10.35 18.93
CA ALA A 10 2.51 11.64 19.57
C ALA A 10 3.25 11.55 20.91
N ASN A 11 3.12 10.39 21.55
CA ASN A 11 3.77 10.04 22.82
C ASN A 11 5.23 9.58 22.67
N GLU A 12 5.76 9.54 21.45
CA GLU A 12 7.10 9.02 21.14
C GLU A 12 7.99 10.12 20.55
N PRO A 13 9.31 10.08 20.80
CA PRO A 13 10.23 11.09 20.28
C PRO A 13 10.29 11.02 18.76
N CYS A 14 10.24 12.19 18.12
CA CYS A 14 10.37 12.34 16.67
C CYS A 14 11.75 12.96 16.33
N PRO A 15 12.50 12.42 15.36
CA PRO A 15 12.18 11.28 14.50
C PRO A 15 12.56 9.92 15.10
N GLN A 16 11.77 8.89 14.77
CA GLN A 16 12.15 7.49 15.01
C GLN A 16 12.89 6.90 13.81
N PRO A 17 13.79 5.92 14.02
CA PRO A 17 14.48 5.23 12.91
C PRO A 17 13.51 4.66 11.86
N GLN A 18 12.39 4.06 12.30
CA GLN A 18 11.37 3.52 11.39
C GLN A 18 10.69 4.61 10.55
N THR A 19 10.38 5.76 11.16
CA THR A 19 9.78 6.90 10.46
C THR A 19 10.74 7.45 9.39
N ALA A 20 12.05 7.46 9.67
CA ALA A 20 13.07 7.87 8.72
C ALA A 20 13.23 6.89 7.55
N GLU A 21 13.23 5.58 7.80
CA GLU A 21 13.27 4.57 6.75
C GLU A 21 12.03 4.63 5.84
N HIS A 22 10.85 4.79 6.43
CA HIS A 22 9.60 4.92 5.66
C HIS A 22 9.59 6.20 4.84
N LEU A 23 9.99 7.34 5.40
CA LEU A 23 10.04 8.60 4.67
C LEU A 23 11.05 8.52 3.51
N ALA A 24 12.23 7.95 3.74
CA ALA A 24 13.23 7.75 2.68
C ALA A 24 12.70 6.85 1.55
N SER A 25 11.97 5.78 1.89
CA SER A 25 11.36 4.89 0.90
C SER A 25 10.28 5.62 0.07
N VAL A 26 9.45 6.43 0.72
CA VAL A 26 8.41 7.25 0.09
C VAL A 26 9.03 8.31 -0.83
N ASP A 27 10.13 8.92 -0.39
CA ASP A 27 10.90 9.91 -1.16
C ASP A 27 11.47 9.30 -2.45
N MET A 28 12.03 8.08 -2.36
CA MET A 28 12.53 7.31 -3.50
C MET A 28 11.42 6.85 -4.47
N MET A 29 10.22 6.58 -3.96
CA MET A 29 9.08 6.18 -4.79
C MET A 29 8.37 7.37 -5.45
N HIS A 30 8.80 8.61 -5.16
CA HIS A 30 8.23 9.85 -5.69
C HIS A 30 6.72 9.96 -5.48
N PHE A 31 6.23 9.59 -4.29
CA PHE A 31 4.84 9.88 -3.95
C PHE A 31 4.65 11.37 -3.70
N GLU A 32 3.86 12.02 -4.55
CA GLU A 32 3.53 13.45 -4.42
C GLU A 32 2.46 13.70 -3.34
N HIS A 33 1.64 12.70 -3.04
CA HIS A 33 0.48 12.86 -2.16
C HIS A 33 0.70 12.13 -0.83
N ILE A 34 1.22 12.88 0.16
CA ILE A 34 1.51 12.38 1.50
C ILE A 34 0.66 13.18 2.50
N ILE A 35 0.06 12.48 3.47
CA ILE A 35 -0.62 13.10 4.62
C ILE A 35 0.03 12.55 5.88
N ILE A 36 0.42 13.43 6.80
CA ILE A 36 1.08 13.05 8.05
C ILE A 36 0.03 13.05 9.16
N LEU A 37 -0.02 11.96 9.91
CA LEU A 37 -0.98 11.75 10.99
C LEU A 37 -0.24 11.70 12.32
N GLN A 38 -0.44 12.73 13.15
CA GLN A 38 0.05 12.75 14.53
C GLN A 38 -0.97 12.04 15.42
N ASN A 39 -0.77 10.75 15.64
CA ASN A 39 -1.70 9.87 16.35
C ASN A 39 -1.43 9.83 17.86
N LYS A 40 -2.39 9.39 18.68
CA LYS A 40 -2.28 9.32 20.16
C LYS A 40 -2.16 10.69 20.85
N ILE A 41 -2.76 11.74 20.27
CA ILE A 41 -2.77 13.09 20.87
C ILE A 41 -3.48 13.11 22.23
N ASP A 42 -4.32 12.12 22.52
CA ASP A 42 -5.02 11.92 23.79
C ASP A 42 -4.10 11.56 24.96
N LEU A 43 -2.87 11.11 24.68
CA LEU A 43 -1.90 10.72 25.71
C LEU A 43 -0.94 11.85 26.11
N ILE A 44 -1.01 13.00 25.45
CA ILE A 44 -0.07 14.09 25.64
C ILE A 44 -0.78 15.43 25.87
N ASN A 45 -0.05 16.38 26.46
CA ASN A 45 -0.55 17.74 26.67
C ASN A 45 -0.38 18.57 25.38
N GLU A 46 -1.17 19.63 25.25
CA GLU A 46 -1.15 20.55 24.11
C GLU A 46 0.26 21.10 23.80
N LYS A 47 1.03 21.48 24.83
CA LYS A 47 2.41 21.95 24.64
C LYS A 47 3.31 20.91 23.99
N ALA A 48 3.24 19.67 24.46
CA ALA A 48 4.02 18.57 23.89
C ALA A 48 3.59 18.27 22.46
N ALA A 49 2.29 18.38 22.15
CA ALA A 49 1.77 18.19 20.80
C ALA A 49 2.33 19.24 19.82
N ILE A 50 2.39 20.50 20.25
CA ILE A 50 2.95 21.61 19.45
C ILE A 50 4.46 21.46 19.26
N GLU A 51 5.20 21.10 20.32
CA GLU A 51 6.65 20.86 20.24
C GLU A 51 6.97 19.74 19.24
N GLN A 52 6.20 18.66 19.30
CA GLN A 52 6.36 17.54 18.38
C GLN A 52 5.93 17.90 16.96
N HIS A 53 4.87 18.70 16.78
CA HIS A 53 4.49 19.20 15.46
C HIS A 53 5.64 19.99 14.81
N SER A 54 6.32 20.85 15.58
CA SER A 54 7.52 21.55 15.11
C SER A 54 8.68 20.60 14.79
N ALA A 55 8.87 19.54 15.58
CA ALA A 55 9.88 18.52 15.31
C ALA A 55 9.60 17.76 14.00
N ILE A 56 8.33 17.39 13.75
CA ILE A 56 7.89 16.76 12.51
C ILE A 56 8.13 17.71 11.33
N GLN A 57 7.75 18.99 11.46
CA GLN A 57 7.95 19.98 10.40
C GLN A 57 9.42 20.15 10.03
N LYS A 58 10.32 20.19 11.02
CA LYS A 58 11.77 20.21 10.79
C LYS A 58 12.28 18.93 10.12
N PHE A 59 11.69 17.80 10.47
CA PHE A 59 12.07 16.50 9.93
C PHE A 59 11.68 16.33 8.45
N ILE A 60 10.54 16.88 8.04
CA ILE A 60 10.08 16.82 6.64
C ILE A 60 10.66 17.94 5.75
N THR A 61 11.33 18.94 6.35
CA THR A 61 11.94 20.04 5.58
C THR A 61 13.02 19.45 4.65
N ASN A 62 12.98 19.80 3.35
CA ASN A 62 13.83 19.23 2.29
C ASN A 62 13.52 17.79 1.87
N THR A 63 12.28 17.32 2.05
CA THR A 63 11.82 16.02 1.55
C THR A 63 10.60 16.21 0.66
N ASN A 64 10.19 15.20 -0.12
CA ASN A 64 8.94 15.24 -0.90
C ASN A 64 7.67 15.43 -0.02
N ALA A 65 7.79 15.34 1.31
CA ALA A 65 6.71 15.55 2.26
C ALA A 65 6.68 16.98 2.87
N GLU A 66 7.46 17.94 2.37
CA GLU A 66 7.53 19.29 2.96
C GLU A 66 6.17 20.01 2.98
N ASP A 67 5.38 19.87 1.92
CA ASP A 67 4.03 20.44 1.80
C ASP A 67 2.92 19.53 2.36
N ALA A 68 3.29 18.41 2.99
CA ALA A 68 2.31 17.46 3.51
C ALA A 68 1.56 18.01 4.73
N PRO A 69 0.23 17.96 4.76
CA PRO A 69 -0.53 18.40 5.93
C PRO A 69 -0.28 17.45 7.11
N ILE A 70 -0.05 18.03 8.30
CA ILE A 70 0.07 17.31 9.57
C ILE A 70 -1.26 17.41 10.31
N VAL A 71 -1.97 16.29 10.41
CA VAL A 71 -3.29 16.21 11.06
C VAL A 71 -3.16 15.52 12.42
N PRO A 72 -3.47 16.20 13.54
CA PRO A 72 -3.53 15.57 14.85
C PRO A 72 -4.80 14.72 14.97
N VAL A 73 -4.63 13.44 15.33
CA VAL A 73 -5.72 12.46 15.42
C VAL A 73 -5.61 11.62 16.68
N SER A 74 -6.76 11.13 17.15
CA SER A 74 -6.79 10.03 18.12
C SER A 74 -7.52 8.86 17.50
N ALA A 75 -6.78 7.85 17.05
CA ALA A 75 -7.38 6.65 16.47
C ALA A 75 -8.23 5.87 17.48
N GLN A 76 -7.88 5.93 18.78
CA GLN A 76 -8.60 5.25 19.85
C GLN A 76 -9.94 5.92 20.17
N LEU A 77 -9.96 7.24 20.28
CA LEU A 77 -11.17 8.01 20.58
C LEU A 77 -11.93 8.44 19.33
N LYS A 78 -11.38 8.18 18.14
CA LYS A 78 -11.92 8.53 16.82
C LYS A 78 -12.09 10.03 16.58
N TYR A 79 -11.22 10.85 17.17
CA TYR A 79 -11.21 12.29 16.93
C TYR A 79 -10.45 12.65 15.65
N ASN A 80 -10.96 13.66 14.93
CA ASN A 80 -10.41 14.23 13.69
C ASN A 80 -10.28 13.24 12.52
N ILE A 81 -11.01 12.12 12.54
CA ILE A 81 -11.04 11.17 11.42
C ILE A 81 -11.76 11.78 10.21
N ASP A 82 -12.80 12.56 10.44
CA ASP A 82 -13.53 13.34 9.44
C ASP A 82 -12.61 14.29 8.67
N VAL A 83 -11.74 15.02 9.39
CA VAL A 83 -10.74 15.90 8.79
C VAL A 83 -9.74 15.11 7.92
N VAL A 84 -9.30 13.94 8.37
CA VAL A 84 -8.43 13.06 7.55
C VAL A 84 -9.15 12.61 6.28
N CYS A 85 -10.43 12.24 6.37
CA CYS A 85 -11.23 11.87 5.19
C CYS A 85 -11.34 13.04 4.20
N GLU A 86 -11.56 14.25 4.70
CA GLU A 86 -11.58 15.46 3.88
C GLU A 86 -10.24 15.68 3.16
N TYR A 87 -9.12 15.56 3.86
CA TYR A 87 -7.79 15.67 3.25
C TYR A 87 -7.55 14.57 2.20
N ILE A 88 -7.96 13.32 2.45
CA ILE A 88 -7.81 12.24 1.47
C ILE A 88 -8.55 12.58 0.18
N VAL A 89 -9.80 13.03 0.27
CA VAL A 89 -10.62 13.36 -0.90
C VAL A 89 -10.10 14.57 -1.65
N ASN A 90 -9.64 15.60 -0.93
CA ASN A 90 -9.24 16.88 -1.53
C ASN A 90 -7.77 16.93 -1.99
N LYS A 91 -6.87 16.15 -1.37
CA LYS A 91 -5.43 16.17 -1.67
C LYS A 91 -4.96 14.99 -2.53
N ILE A 92 -5.66 13.85 -2.52
CA ILE A 92 -5.27 12.68 -3.30
C ILE A 92 -6.20 12.58 -4.52
N PRO A 93 -5.81 13.18 -5.67
CA PRO A 93 -6.59 13.04 -6.89
C PRO A 93 -6.60 11.59 -7.37
N ILE A 94 -7.65 11.22 -8.09
CA ILE A 94 -7.70 9.93 -8.77
C ILE A 94 -6.70 10.01 -9.94
N PRO A 95 -5.65 9.17 -9.98
CA PRO A 95 -4.69 9.22 -11.07
C PRO A 95 -5.36 8.81 -12.38
N VAL A 96 -4.85 9.35 -13.49
CA VAL A 96 -5.31 8.95 -14.82
C VAL A 96 -4.90 7.49 -15.07
N ARG A 97 -5.89 6.60 -15.14
CA ARG A 97 -5.66 5.18 -15.38
C ARG A 97 -5.87 4.85 -16.86
N ASP A 98 -4.94 4.05 -17.39
CA ASP A 98 -5.05 3.51 -18.75
C ASP A 98 -5.89 2.23 -18.73
N PHE A 99 -7.07 2.30 -19.34
CA PHE A 99 -8.00 1.17 -19.46
C PHE A 99 -7.90 0.43 -20.81
N VAL A 100 -7.14 0.97 -21.76
CA VAL A 100 -7.07 0.47 -23.15
C VAL A 100 -5.88 -0.46 -23.31
N SER A 101 -4.75 -0.18 -22.66
CA SER A 101 -3.56 -1.03 -22.73
C SER A 101 -3.83 -2.45 -22.22
N PRO A 102 -3.03 -3.44 -22.67
CA PRO A 102 -3.09 -4.80 -22.15
C PRO A 102 -2.93 -4.83 -20.62
N PRO A 103 -3.79 -5.60 -19.92
CA PRO A 103 -3.82 -5.58 -18.47
C PRO A 103 -2.52 -6.09 -17.87
N LYS A 104 -2.01 -5.35 -16.89
CA LYS A 104 -0.83 -5.72 -16.11
C LYS A 104 -1.17 -5.60 -14.64
N MET A 105 -1.11 -6.72 -13.94
CA MET A 105 -1.32 -6.81 -12.50
C MET A 105 -0.02 -7.23 -11.83
N ILE A 106 0.32 -6.57 -10.72
CA ILE A 106 1.38 -7.02 -9.83
C ILE A 106 0.74 -7.78 -8.68
N VAL A 107 1.07 -9.07 -8.58
CA VAL A 107 0.67 -9.92 -7.47
C VAL A 107 1.59 -9.66 -6.29
N ILE A 108 1.01 -9.33 -5.14
CA ILE A 108 1.74 -9.05 -3.89
C ILE A 108 1.45 -10.10 -2.82
N ARG A 109 0.33 -10.83 -2.94
CA ARG A 109 -0.08 -11.88 -2.00
C ARG A 109 -0.75 -13.02 -2.76
N SER A 110 -0.60 -14.23 -2.27
CA SER A 110 -1.34 -15.41 -2.74
C SER A 110 -2.02 -16.08 -1.56
N PHE A 111 -3.19 -16.66 -1.80
CA PHE A 111 -3.99 -17.33 -0.80
C PHE A 111 -4.51 -18.65 -1.36
N ASP A 112 -4.45 -19.69 -0.54
CA ASP A 112 -5.23 -20.90 -0.76
C ASP A 112 -6.57 -20.74 -0.03
N VAL A 113 -7.66 -20.89 -0.77
CA VAL A 113 -9.03 -20.81 -0.24
C VAL A 113 -9.57 -22.17 0.18
N ASN A 114 -8.81 -23.24 -0.05
CA ASN A 114 -9.20 -24.60 0.30
C ASN A 114 -9.03 -24.84 1.81
N LYS A 115 -10.09 -25.34 2.45
CA LYS A 115 -10.06 -25.68 3.88
C LYS A 115 -9.44 -27.08 4.07
N PRO A 116 -8.73 -27.32 5.18
CA PRO A 116 -8.28 -28.67 5.53
C PRO A 116 -9.45 -29.67 5.54
N GLY A 117 -9.27 -30.83 4.91
CA GLY A 117 -10.30 -31.88 4.81
C GLY A 117 -11.28 -31.71 3.65
N SER A 118 -11.06 -30.76 2.74
CA SER A 118 -11.87 -30.64 1.51
C SER A 118 -11.68 -31.86 0.61
N GLU A 119 -12.78 -32.40 0.09
CA GLU A 119 -12.73 -33.48 -0.89
C GLU A 119 -12.08 -33.00 -2.20
N GLY A 120 -11.33 -33.88 -2.88
CA GLY A 120 -10.58 -33.53 -4.09
C GLY A 120 -11.45 -32.93 -5.21
N ASN A 121 -12.73 -33.30 -5.27
CA ASN A 121 -13.68 -32.80 -6.27
C ASN A 121 -14.20 -31.37 -5.97
N ALA A 122 -14.07 -30.90 -4.73
CA ALA A 122 -14.53 -29.58 -4.29
C ALA A 122 -13.40 -28.54 -4.21
N MET A 123 -12.18 -28.91 -4.62
CA MET A 123 -11.01 -28.04 -4.58
C MET A 123 -11.22 -26.82 -5.50
N LYS A 124 -10.96 -25.64 -4.95
CA LYS A 124 -10.98 -24.36 -5.64
C LYS A 124 -9.57 -23.98 -6.07
N GLY A 125 -9.48 -23.16 -7.11
CA GLY A 125 -8.20 -22.57 -7.54
C GLY A 125 -7.65 -21.58 -6.51
N GLU A 126 -6.36 -21.28 -6.64
CA GLU A 126 -5.67 -20.28 -5.83
C GLU A 126 -6.19 -18.86 -6.08
N VAL A 127 -6.04 -17.99 -5.09
CA VAL A 127 -6.39 -16.57 -5.18
C VAL A 127 -5.11 -15.74 -5.17
N ALA A 128 -4.88 -14.99 -6.25
CA ALA A 128 -3.79 -14.02 -6.34
C ALA A 128 -4.33 -12.61 -6.02
N GLY A 129 -3.82 -12.02 -4.95
CA GLY A 129 -4.14 -10.66 -4.51
C GLY A 129 -3.08 -9.66 -4.95
N GLY A 130 -3.52 -8.55 -5.55
CA GLY A 130 -2.62 -7.45 -5.86
C GLY A 130 -3.25 -6.28 -6.58
N SER A 131 -2.41 -5.46 -7.21
CA SER A 131 -2.82 -4.19 -7.80
C SER A 131 -2.70 -4.23 -9.32
N ILE A 132 -3.74 -3.75 -10.00
CA ILE A 132 -3.76 -3.59 -11.46
C ILE A 132 -3.10 -2.24 -11.75
N LEU A 133 -2.00 -2.25 -12.51
CA LEU A 133 -1.29 -1.05 -12.92
C LEU A 133 -1.91 -0.39 -14.15
N ARG A 134 -2.37 -1.20 -15.09
CA ARG A 134 -3.01 -0.76 -16.34
C ARG A 134 -3.91 -1.84 -16.90
N GLY A 135 -4.79 -1.43 -17.81
CA GLY A 135 -5.77 -2.26 -18.48
C GLY A 135 -6.90 -2.73 -17.57
N VAL A 136 -7.76 -3.57 -18.14
CA VAL A 136 -8.92 -4.14 -17.43
C VAL A 136 -8.87 -5.66 -17.50
N LEU A 137 -8.96 -6.31 -16.34
CA LEU A 137 -9.13 -7.76 -16.24
C LEU A 137 -10.60 -8.12 -16.32
N ARG A 138 -10.92 -9.21 -17.00
CA ARG A 138 -12.29 -9.73 -17.13
C ARG A 138 -12.36 -11.17 -16.64
N VAL A 139 -13.52 -11.57 -16.12
CA VAL A 139 -13.81 -12.97 -15.79
C VAL A 139 -13.71 -13.81 -17.07
N ASN A 140 -13.20 -15.04 -16.95
CA ASN A 140 -12.88 -15.97 -18.04
C ASN A 140 -11.72 -15.56 -18.96
N GLN A 141 -11.03 -14.46 -18.68
CA GLN A 141 -9.83 -14.07 -19.43
C GLN A 141 -8.68 -15.04 -19.14
N LEU A 142 -7.95 -15.42 -20.19
CA LEU A 142 -6.68 -16.13 -20.06
C LEU A 142 -5.58 -15.14 -19.65
N ILE A 143 -4.83 -15.53 -18.63
CA ILE A 143 -3.74 -14.74 -18.07
C ILE A 143 -2.45 -15.55 -18.08
N GLU A 144 -1.34 -14.83 -18.18
CA GLU A 144 0.01 -15.37 -18.05
C GLU A 144 0.64 -14.80 -16.77
N VAL A 145 1.08 -15.68 -15.89
CA VAL A 145 1.79 -15.32 -14.67
C VAL A 145 3.29 -15.42 -14.93
N ARG A 146 3.99 -14.29 -14.82
CA ARG A 146 5.45 -14.18 -14.89
C ARG A 146 6.01 -13.74 -13.53
N PRO A 147 7.17 -14.26 -13.10
CA PRO A 147 8.11 -15.12 -13.83
C PRO A 147 7.68 -16.59 -13.96
N GLY A 148 6.61 -17.00 -13.26
CA GLY A 148 6.10 -18.38 -13.30
C GLY A 148 6.96 -19.33 -12.47
N ILE A 149 7.13 -20.56 -12.93
CA ILE A 149 7.93 -21.59 -12.25
C ILE A 149 9.41 -21.32 -12.50
N VAL A 150 10.16 -21.12 -11.43
CA VAL A 150 11.62 -20.97 -11.47
C VAL A 150 12.27 -22.33 -11.26
N GLY A 151 12.96 -22.83 -12.28
CA GLY A 151 13.73 -24.07 -12.24
C GLY A 151 15.20 -23.85 -12.61
N LYS A 152 15.96 -24.93 -12.66
CA LYS A 152 17.32 -24.95 -13.24
C LYS A 152 17.32 -25.87 -14.46
N ASP A 153 17.98 -25.44 -15.53
CA ASP A 153 18.29 -26.33 -16.64
C ASP A 153 19.43 -27.30 -16.27
N GLU A 154 19.68 -28.29 -17.13
CA GLU A 154 20.76 -29.29 -16.98
C GLU A 154 22.16 -28.65 -16.81
N LEU A 155 22.31 -27.40 -17.27
CA LEU A 155 23.54 -26.60 -17.16
C LEU A 155 23.58 -25.70 -15.91
N GLY A 156 22.60 -25.79 -15.01
CA GLY A 156 22.53 -25.01 -13.77
C GLY A 156 22.01 -23.57 -13.92
N ASN A 157 21.68 -23.14 -15.14
CA ASN A 157 21.13 -21.81 -15.43
C ASN A 157 19.66 -21.70 -14.97
N PRO A 158 19.23 -20.51 -14.50
CA PRO A 158 17.84 -20.30 -14.10
C PRO A 158 16.92 -20.34 -15.32
N LYS A 159 15.92 -21.24 -15.28
CA LYS A 159 14.86 -21.36 -16.28
C LYS A 159 13.55 -20.87 -15.71
N TYR A 160 12.89 -19.97 -16.44
CA TYR A 160 11.61 -19.38 -16.06
C TYR A 160 10.54 -19.91 -17.01
N THR A 161 9.57 -20.65 -16.49
CA THR A 161 8.45 -21.19 -17.28
C THR A 161 7.18 -20.47 -16.90
N PRO A 162 6.56 -19.69 -17.81
CA PRO A 162 5.34 -18.96 -17.49
C PRO A 162 4.18 -19.91 -17.20
N ILE A 163 3.31 -19.50 -16.28
CA ILE A 163 2.10 -20.26 -15.95
C ILE A 163 0.92 -19.59 -16.66
N TYR A 164 0.15 -20.38 -17.40
CA TYR A 164 -1.10 -19.92 -18.00
C TYR A 164 -2.27 -20.34 -17.13
N SER A 165 -3.15 -19.40 -16.82
CA SER A 165 -4.35 -19.66 -16.02
C SER A 165 -5.55 -18.89 -16.58
N ARG A 166 -6.73 -19.17 -16.04
CA ARG A 166 -7.98 -18.48 -16.38
C ARG A 166 -8.56 -17.84 -15.14
N ILE A 167 -9.00 -16.60 -15.27
CA ILE A 167 -9.69 -15.90 -14.18
C ILE A 167 -11.07 -16.53 -13.98
N ILE A 168 -11.29 -17.14 -12.82
CA ILE A 168 -12.58 -17.71 -12.43
C ILE A 168 -13.48 -16.65 -11.78
N ASN A 169 -12.91 -15.81 -10.92
CA ASN A 169 -13.64 -14.76 -10.22
C ASN A 169 -12.73 -13.54 -9.96
N LEU A 170 -13.33 -12.37 -9.79
CA LEU A 170 -12.66 -11.12 -9.41
C LEU A 170 -13.36 -10.54 -8.18
N THR A 171 -12.61 -10.37 -7.10
CA THR A 171 -13.10 -9.76 -5.85
C THR A 171 -12.33 -8.47 -5.60
N LEU A 172 -13.06 -7.38 -5.34
CA LEU A 172 -12.49 -6.13 -4.86
C LEU A 172 -12.45 -6.19 -3.33
N CYS A 173 -11.28 -5.93 -2.75
CA CYS A 173 -11.07 -5.81 -1.30
C CYS A 173 -11.03 -4.35 -0.88
#